data_AF-A0A1H9WYR7-F1
#
_entry.id   AF-A0A1H9WYR7-F1
#
_cell.length_a   1.000
_cell.length_b   1.000
_cell.length_c   1.000
_cell.angle_alpha   90.00
_cell.angle_beta   90.00
_cell.angle_gamma   90.00
#
_symmetry.space_group_name_H-M   'P 1'
#
loop_
_entity.id
_entity.type
_entity.pdbx_description
1 polymer ?
#
loop_
_entity_poly.entity_id
_entity_poly.type
_entity_poly.pdbx_seq_one_letter_code
_entity_poly.pdbx_strand_id
1 'polypeptide(L)'
;MISDHDERDEHRVRTTEHEAQANLKAVLQLCAAGRLRCSEKTLRPSAATVKAVAEALSGGDFYAEEPIASFAWPLLLQAGGLAELASGKLALTARGRAALTKPAHETLALLWRRWLSRGVIDEFSRVEAIKGQRAANVLTAVKPRRTQVGAALAACSPGEWTDVDTLFRTMRKAGHDPRIARTERALWKLYLEDPEYGSLGYDGFHNWELLQGRYTLAVLFEYAAVLGLIDVDHRPPVGARDDYRDNWGGDWTDCISRYDGLLALRLNPLGAYATGQTAAYLPTPAPADTARRSSGGLKVLPNHDVVALDGLAPAEGLLLDAFAKRTGDRVWALTPASLLAAVDAGRDLAELRHHLNAATTVPLPQTVTTLMADAARRVGQVRDTGPVHLIECADPAVAALLATNRRTRAHCTRLGELHLAVPLDRLPAFRKAALAQGYPVA
;
A
#
# COMPACT_ATOMS: atom_id res chain seq x y z
N MET A 1 -38.07 12.87 -7.20
CA MET A 1 -37.29 14.09 -7.47
C MET A 1 -37.02 14.76 -6.13
N ILE A 2 -36.07 14.22 -5.38
CA ILE A 2 -35.42 14.93 -4.28
C ILE A 2 -34.31 15.73 -4.96
N SER A 3 -34.23 17.02 -4.67
CA SER A 3 -33.47 17.99 -5.44
C SER A 3 -31.97 17.75 -5.41
N ASP A 4 -31.37 17.60 -6.59
CA ASP A 4 -29.92 17.70 -6.91
C ASP A 4 -29.21 18.97 -6.38
N HIS A 5 -29.93 19.86 -5.70
CA HIS A 5 -29.40 21.10 -5.13
C HIS A 5 -28.93 20.93 -3.68
N ASP A 6 -29.42 19.92 -2.96
CA ASP A 6 -29.18 19.75 -1.51
C ASP A 6 -27.87 18.97 -1.22
N GLU A 7 -27.44 18.05 -2.10
CA GLU A 7 -26.19 17.29 -1.93
C GLU A 7 -24.91 18.12 -2.23
N ARG A 8 -25.03 19.27 -2.90
CA ARG A 8 -23.88 20.10 -3.32
C ARG A 8 -23.31 20.98 -2.20
N ASP A 9 -24.07 21.25 -1.15
CA ASP A 9 -23.65 22.06 0.00
C ASP A 9 -23.35 21.24 1.26
N GLU A 10 -23.54 19.91 1.22
CA GLU A 10 -23.20 19.05 2.35
C GLU A 10 -21.67 18.90 2.48
N HIS A 11 -21.08 19.71 3.35
CA HIS A 11 -19.72 19.54 3.81
C HIS A 11 -19.65 18.54 4.98
N ARG A 12 -18.55 17.79 5.03
CA ARG A 12 -18.34 16.69 5.97
C ARG A 12 -16.97 16.83 6.63
N VAL A 13 -17.00 16.89 7.95
CA VAL A 13 -15.79 16.70 8.77
C VAL A 13 -15.49 15.20 8.90
N ARG A 14 -14.27 14.81 8.54
CA ARG A 14 -13.76 13.44 8.67
C ARG A 14 -12.48 13.41 9.49
N THR A 15 -12.53 12.70 10.61
CA THR A 15 -11.36 12.41 11.45
C THR A 15 -10.64 11.18 10.89
N THR A 16 -9.34 11.30 10.64
CA THR A 16 -8.61 10.30 9.82
C THR A 16 -7.61 9.47 10.63
N GLU A 17 -7.26 9.92 11.84
CA GLU A 17 -6.20 9.35 12.68
C GLU A 17 -6.35 7.84 12.95
N HIS A 18 -7.51 7.43 13.48
CA HIS A 18 -7.78 6.02 13.81
C HIS A 18 -8.13 5.21 12.56
N GLU A 19 -8.79 5.86 11.61
CA GLU A 19 -9.19 5.25 10.35
C GLU A 19 -7.97 4.79 9.55
N ALA A 20 -6.94 5.64 9.41
CA ALA A 20 -5.72 5.32 8.68
C ALA A 20 -4.96 4.14 9.32
N GLN A 21 -4.99 3.99 10.64
CA GLN A 21 -4.36 2.87 11.33
C GLN A 21 -5.07 1.54 11.03
N ALA A 22 -6.41 1.54 10.99
CA ALA A 22 -7.18 0.38 10.56
C ALA A 22 -6.97 0.09 9.07
N ASN A 23 -6.99 1.13 8.23
CA ASN A 23 -6.83 1.02 6.77
C ASN A 23 -5.45 0.49 6.38
N LEU A 24 -4.37 0.93 7.05
CA LEU A 24 -3.03 0.40 6.82
C LEU A 24 -3.00 -1.12 7.00
N LYS A 25 -3.58 -1.63 8.09
CA LYS A 25 -3.64 -3.08 8.34
C LYS A 25 -4.44 -3.78 7.25
N ALA A 26 -5.60 -3.26 6.88
CA ALA A 26 -6.44 -3.87 5.83
C ALA A 26 -5.73 -3.95 4.48
N VAL A 27 -5.06 -2.88 4.05
CA VAL A 27 -4.34 -2.86 2.77
C VAL A 27 -3.11 -3.74 2.79
N LEU A 28 -2.37 -3.81 3.91
CA LEU A 28 -1.26 -4.77 4.05
C LEU A 28 -1.76 -6.21 3.96
N GLN A 29 -2.93 -6.53 4.53
CA GLN A 29 -3.55 -7.86 4.41
C GLN A 29 -3.97 -8.18 2.96
N LEU A 30 -4.57 -7.23 2.24
CA LEU A 30 -4.88 -7.41 0.82
C LEU A 30 -3.62 -7.65 -0.02
N CYS A 31 -2.53 -6.96 0.31
CA CYS A 31 -1.23 -7.16 -0.33
C CYS A 31 -0.65 -8.55 -0.02
N ALA A 32 -0.69 -8.98 1.25
CA ALA A 32 -0.25 -10.30 1.69
C ALA A 32 -1.04 -11.42 0.99
N ALA A 33 -2.33 -11.21 0.75
CA ALA A 33 -3.20 -12.13 0.01
C ALA A 33 -3.01 -12.08 -1.52
N GLY A 34 -2.09 -11.25 -2.04
CA GLY A 34 -1.84 -11.14 -3.48
C GLY A 34 -3.00 -10.55 -4.28
N ARG A 35 -3.90 -9.79 -3.63
CA ARG A 35 -5.12 -9.21 -4.23
C ARG A 35 -4.89 -7.85 -4.89
N LEU A 36 -3.71 -7.25 -4.69
CA LEU A 36 -3.38 -5.92 -5.22
C LEU A 36 -2.54 -6.04 -6.50
N ARG A 37 -2.97 -5.35 -7.57
CA ARG A 37 -2.32 -5.31 -8.87
C ARG A 37 -2.08 -3.88 -9.33
N CYS A 38 -0.89 -3.64 -9.86
CA CYS A 38 -0.47 -2.35 -10.37
C CYS A 38 0.13 -2.51 -11.77
N SER A 39 0.06 -1.44 -12.57
CA SER A 39 0.72 -1.38 -13.86
C SER A 39 2.23 -1.42 -13.71
N GLU A 40 2.93 -2.22 -14.51
CA GLU A 40 4.40 -2.23 -14.54
C GLU A 40 4.98 -0.93 -15.10
N LYS A 41 4.24 -0.23 -15.97
CA LYS A 41 4.70 1.01 -16.58
C LYS A 41 4.48 2.22 -15.69
N THR A 42 3.30 2.33 -15.09
CA THR A 42 2.91 3.55 -14.34
C THR A 42 2.89 3.35 -12.84
N LEU A 43 3.04 2.12 -12.34
CA LEU A 43 2.92 1.74 -10.92
C LEU A 43 1.54 2.00 -10.28
N ARG A 44 0.64 2.65 -11.02
CA ARG A 44 -0.76 2.94 -10.64
C ARG A 44 -1.56 1.65 -10.42
N PRO A 45 -2.46 1.64 -9.42
CA PRO A 45 -3.34 0.51 -9.18
C PRO A 45 -4.32 0.29 -10.34
N SER A 46 -4.67 -0.97 -10.57
CA SER A 46 -5.75 -1.33 -11.50
C SER A 46 -7.13 -0.97 -10.93
N ALA A 47 -8.15 -0.82 -11.78
CA ALA A 47 -9.52 -0.56 -11.33
C ALA A 47 -10.03 -1.63 -10.33
N ALA A 48 -9.69 -2.90 -10.55
CA ALA A 48 -10.01 -3.99 -9.62
C ALA A 48 -9.31 -3.83 -8.26
N THR A 49 -8.08 -3.31 -8.25
CA THR A 49 -7.34 -3.00 -7.02
C THR A 49 -7.95 -1.82 -6.27
N VAL A 50 -8.33 -0.76 -6.99
CA VAL A 50 -9.05 0.39 -6.41
C VAL A 50 -10.34 -0.09 -5.74
N LYS A 51 -11.16 -0.89 -6.44
CA LYS A 51 -12.38 -1.48 -5.87
C LYS A 51 -12.10 -2.34 -4.63
N ALA A 52 -11.15 -3.27 -4.73
CA ALA A 52 -10.82 -4.17 -3.61
C ALA A 52 -10.29 -3.42 -2.38
N VAL A 53 -9.54 -2.34 -2.57
CA VAL A 53 -9.10 -1.49 -1.47
C VAL A 53 -10.29 -0.72 -0.89
N ALA A 54 -11.13 -0.08 -1.72
CA ALA A 54 -12.29 0.68 -1.27
C ALA A 54 -13.24 -0.15 -0.40
N GLU A 55 -13.50 -1.41 -0.77
CA GLU A 55 -14.31 -2.36 0.01
C GLU A 55 -13.69 -2.71 1.38
N ALA A 56 -12.37 -2.59 1.52
CA ALA A 56 -11.63 -2.93 2.74
C ALA A 56 -11.34 -1.72 3.65
N LEU A 57 -11.55 -0.49 3.17
CA LEU A 57 -11.33 0.71 3.98
C LEU A 57 -12.40 0.86 5.05
N SER A 58 -11.96 1.00 6.30
CA SER A 58 -12.79 1.52 7.38
C SER A 58 -13.24 2.94 7.00
N GLY A 59 -14.55 3.20 6.99
CA GLY A 59 -15.09 4.51 6.60
C GLY A 59 -15.24 4.73 5.10
N GLY A 60 -14.82 3.78 4.25
CA GLY A 60 -14.91 3.87 2.79
C GLY A 60 -13.91 4.86 2.17
N ASP A 61 -14.08 5.20 0.89
CA ASP A 61 -13.31 6.27 0.25
C ASP A 61 -13.88 7.66 0.60
N PHE A 62 -13.21 8.74 0.21
CA PHE A 62 -13.70 10.12 0.42
C PHE A 62 -14.86 10.45 -0.53
N TYR A 63 -14.77 9.99 -1.78
CA TYR A 63 -15.82 10.12 -2.78
C TYR A 63 -16.14 8.74 -3.38
N ALA A 64 -17.41 8.50 -3.72
CA ALA A 64 -17.85 7.25 -4.29
C ALA A 64 -17.32 7.04 -5.73
N GLU A 65 -17.37 8.09 -6.56
CA GLU A 65 -17.07 8.01 -8.00
C GLU A 65 -15.65 8.45 -8.36
N GLU A 66 -15.02 9.27 -7.52
CA GLU A 66 -13.64 9.75 -7.72
C GLU A 66 -12.72 9.29 -6.60
N PRO A 67 -12.22 8.04 -6.64
CA PRO A 67 -11.43 7.47 -5.57
C PRO A 67 -10.17 8.30 -5.26
N ILE A 68 -9.97 8.52 -3.96
CA ILE A 68 -8.81 9.20 -3.38
C ILE A 68 -8.02 8.18 -2.57
N ALA A 69 -8.59 7.65 -1.50
CA ALA A 69 -7.89 6.78 -0.57
C ALA A 69 -7.51 5.44 -1.19
N SER A 70 -8.45 4.80 -1.90
CA SER A 70 -8.22 3.49 -2.49
C SER A 70 -7.25 3.52 -3.68
N PHE A 71 -7.10 4.66 -4.34
CA PHE A 71 -6.06 4.89 -5.33
C PHE A 71 -4.69 5.13 -4.67
N ALA A 72 -4.64 5.90 -3.58
CA ALA A 72 -3.40 6.29 -2.92
C ALA A 72 -2.69 5.13 -2.21
N TRP A 73 -3.43 4.25 -1.53
CA TRP A 73 -2.86 3.20 -0.69
C TRP A 73 -1.83 2.30 -1.38
N PRO A 74 -2.10 1.72 -2.58
CA PRO A 74 -1.11 0.94 -3.31
C PRO A 74 0.17 1.71 -3.67
N LEU A 75 0.06 3.01 -3.93
CA LEU A 75 1.21 3.88 -4.22
C LEU A 75 2.02 4.18 -2.95
N LEU A 76 1.33 4.40 -1.82
CA LEU A 76 1.96 4.63 -0.51
C LEU A 76 2.77 3.40 -0.08
N LEU A 77 2.24 2.19 -0.23
CA LEU A 77 2.97 0.95 0.07
C LEU A 77 4.24 0.81 -0.79
N GLN A 78 4.16 1.12 -2.07
CA GLN A 78 5.31 1.10 -3.00
C GLN A 78 6.35 2.16 -2.64
N ALA A 79 5.92 3.41 -2.39
CA ALA A 79 6.81 4.52 -2.02
C ALA A 79 7.54 4.25 -0.70
N GLY A 80 6.85 3.63 0.27
CA GLY A 80 7.41 3.18 1.54
C GLY A 80 8.37 2.01 1.45
N GLY A 81 8.41 1.31 0.32
CA GLY A 81 9.09 0.03 0.16
C GLY A 81 8.51 -1.04 1.08
N LEU A 82 7.21 -0.95 1.40
CA LEU A 82 6.46 -2.01 2.10
C LEU A 82 5.99 -3.08 1.12
N ALA A 83 5.71 -2.69 -0.13
CA ALA A 83 5.41 -3.60 -1.21
C ALA A 83 6.28 -3.29 -2.44
N GLU A 84 6.53 -4.30 -3.25
CA GLU A 84 7.18 -4.17 -4.54
C GLU A 84 6.37 -4.92 -5.61
N LEU A 85 6.55 -4.50 -6.86
CA LEU A 85 5.83 -5.09 -7.98
C LEU A 85 6.57 -6.35 -8.45
N ALA A 86 5.86 -7.48 -8.46
CA ALA A 86 6.33 -8.74 -9.00
C ALA A 86 5.31 -9.25 -10.01
N SER A 87 5.65 -9.19 -11.31
CA SER A 87 4.79 -9.63 -12.42
C SER A 87 3.37 -9.03 -12.36
N GLY A 88 3.29 -7.69 -12.27
CA GLY A 88 2.03 -6.94 -12.16
C GLY A 88 1.23 -7.11 -10.84
N LYS A 89 1.72 -7.84 -9.85
CA LYS A 89 1.12 -7.96 -8.50
C LYS A 89 1.99 -7.26 -7.46
N LEU A 90 1.37 -6.60 -6.49
CA LEU A 90 2.11 -6.10 -5.33
C LEU A 90 2.35 -7.23 -4.34
N ALA A 91 3.62 -7.47 -4.02
CA ALA A 91 4.06 -8.41 -3.01
C ALA A 91 4.69 -7.66 -1.84
N LEU A 92 4.43 -8.10 -0.61
CA LEU A 92 5.05 -7.51 0.57
C LEU A 92 6.57 -7.75 0.57
N THR A 93 7.33 -6.70 0.86
CA THR A 93 8.76 -6.82 1.16
C THR A 93 8.95 -7.35 2.59
N ALA A 94 10.20 -7.63 3.00
CA ALA A 94 10.49 -7.94 4.40
C ALA A 94 10.02 -6.83 5.36
N ARG A 95 10.12 -5.56 4.93
CA ARG A 95 9.62 -4.41 5.70
C ARG A 95 8.09 -4.39 5.77
N GLY A 96 7.41 -4.70 4.66
CA GLY A 96 5.95 -4.80 4.62
C GLY A 96 5.42 -5.90 5.53
N ARG A 97 6.06 -7.08 5.53
CA ARG A 97 5.72 -8.16 6.47
C ARG A 97 5.90 -7.75 7.92
N ALA A 98 7.01 -7.10 8.26
CA ALA A 98 7.22 -6.59 9.61
C ALA A 98 6.21 -5.51 10.03
N ALA A 99 5.65 -4.75 9.08
CA ALA A 99 4.65 -3.71 9.37
C ALA A 99 3.30 -4.29 9.83
N LEU A 100 3.00 -5.56 9.58
CA LEU A 100 1.74 -6.22 10.02
C LEU A 100 1.64 -6.32 11.55
N THR A 101 2.76 -6.38 12.25
CA THR A 101 2.81 -6.55 13.72
C THR A 101 3.32 -5.31 14.46
N LYS A 102 3.91 -4.35 13.76
CA LYS A 102 4.38 -3.09 14.35
C LYS A 102 3.22 -2.15 14.70
N PRO A 103 3.45 -1.21 15.64
CA PRO A 103 2.52 -0.10 15.84
C PRO A 103 2.25 0.65 14.54
N ALA A 104 0.96 0.83 14.19
CA ALA A 104 0.57 1.39 12.90
C ALA A 104 1.08 2.82 12.71
N HIS A 105 1.04 3.65 13.75
CA HIS A 105 1.48 5.04 13.71
C HIS A 105 2.95 5.21 13.28
N GLU A 106 3.86 4.32 13.70
CA GLU A 106 5.26 4.35 13.26
C GLU A 106 5.38 4.11 11.75
N THR A 107 4.57 3.19 11.23
CA THR A 107 4.55 2.84 9.81
C THR A 107 3.94 3.99 9.00
N LEU A 108 2.84 4.59 9.45
CA LEU A 108 2.22 5.75 8.80
C LEU A 108 3.17 6.95 8.72
N ALA A 109 3.87 7.25 9.83
CA ALA A 109 4.89 8.30 9.85
C ALA A 109 6.07 7.98 8.89
N LEU A 110 6.49 6.72 8.80
CA LEU A 110 7.49 6.29 7.83
C LEU A 110 7.00 6.47 6.39
N LEU A 111 5.76 6.09 6.10
CA LEU A 111 5.16 6.24 4.77
C LEU A 111 5.12 7.70 4.34
N TRP A 112 4.76 8.63 5.24
CA TRP A 112 4.81 10.06 4.95
C TRP A 112 6.21 10.55 4.57
N ARG A 113 7.22 10.26 5.40
CA ARG A 113 8.62 10.64 5.11
C ARG A 113 9.13 10.05 3.79
N ARG A 114 8.75 8.81 3.49
CA ARG A 114 9.09 8.15 2.23
C ARG A 114 8.35 8.77 1.05
N TRP A 115 7.07 9.12 1.21
CA TRP A 115 6.29 9.80 0.18
C TRP A 115 6.93 11.12 -0.24
N LEU A 116 7.31 11.95 0.72
CA LEU A 116 7.98 13.23 0.45
C LEU A 116 9.30 13.09 -0.33
N SER A 117 9.97 11.94 -0.23
CA SER A 117 11.29 11.71 -0.83
C SER A 117 11.31 10.84 -2.09
N ARG A 118 10.28 10.01 -2.34
CA ARG A 118 10.21 9.05 -3.47
C ARG A 118 9.12 9.39 -4.49
N GLY A 119 9.50 9.78 -5.71
CA GLY A 119 8.56 10.03 -6.81
C GLY A 119 8.05 8.77 -7.51
N VAL A 120 7.11 8.04 -6.90
CA VAL A 120 6.41 6.90 -7.56
C VAL A 120 5.43 7.39 -8.64
N ILE A 121 4.86 8.58 -8.43
CA ILE A 121 3.98 9.30 -9.34
C ILE A 121 4.22 10.80 -9.15
N ASP A 122 3.78 11.63 -10.09
CA ASP A 122 3.63 13.08 -9.92
C ASP A 122 2.17 13.41 -9.57
N GLU A 123 1.91 14.02 -8.42
CA GLU A 123 0.55 14.38 -7.98
C GLU A 123 -0.16 15.31 -8.95
N PHE A 124 0.58 16.16 -9.67
CA PHE A 124 -0.02 17.05 -10.66
C PHE A 124 -0.69 16.27 -11.80
N SER A 125 -0.22 15.04 -12.07
CA SER A 125 -0.84 14.13 -13.05
C SER A 125 -2.22 13.60 -12.65
N ARG A 126 -2.73 13.99 -11.47
CA ARG A 126 -4.09 13.74 -10.99
C ARG A 126 -5.00 14.96 -11.13
N VAL A 127 -4.46 16.13 -11.49
CA VAL A 127 -5.22 17.33 -11.86
C VAL A 127 -5.49 17.27 -13.36
N GLU A 128 -6.39 16.38 -13.76
CA GLU A 128 -6.56 15.94 -15.15
C GLU A 128 -7.15 17.03 -16.08
N ALA A 129 -7.88 18.00 -15.52
CA ALA A 129 -8.41 19.14 -16.28
C ALA A 129 -7.29 20.01 -16.89
N ILE A 130 -6.13 20.10 -16.23
CA ILE A 130 -4.97 20.81 -16.75
C ILE A 130 -4.18 19.86 -17.66
N LYS A 131 -4.25 20.10 -18.97
CA LYS A 131 -3.64 19.26 -20.01
C LYS A 131 -2.21 19.69 -20.32
N GLY A 132 -1.54 18.93 -21.18
CA GLY A 132 -0.19 19.22 -21.68
C GLY A 132 0.96 18.93 -20.71
N GLN A 133 0.67 18.41 -19.53
CA GLN A 133 1.64 18.04 -18.49
C GLN A 133 2.74 17.07 -18.94
N ARG A 134 2.46 16.23 -19.95
CA ARG A 134 3.40 15.20 -20.47
C ARG A 134 4.41 15.74 -21.48
N ALA A 135 4.30 17.01 -21.88
CA ALA A 135 5.25 17.61 -22.79
C ALA A 135 6.63 17.74 -22.14
N ALA A 136 7.67 17.67 -22.97
CA ALA A 136 9.05 17.69 -22.50
C ALA A 136 9.36 19.01 -21.77
N ASN A 137 10.07 18.91 -20.64
CA ASN A 137 10.57 20.05 -19.87
C ASN A 137 9.51 21.02 -19.31
N VAL A 138 8.27 20.56 -19.16
CA VAL A 138 7.18 21.40 -18.61
C VAL A 138 7.24 21.49 -17.08
N LEU A 139 7.22 20.34 -16.40
CA LEU A 139 7.12 20.30 -14.94
C LEU A 139 8.50 20.37 -14.24
N THR A 140 8.52 20.97 -13.05
CA THR A 140 9.63 20.85 -12.10
C THR A 140 9.66 19.46 -11.46
N ALA A 141 10.75 19.13 -10.77
CA ALA A 141 10.89 17.83 -10.09
C ALA A 141 9.86 17.65 -8.95
N VAL A 142 9.39 16.42 -8.76
CA VAL A 142 8.39 16.05 -7.74
C VAL A 142 8.92 16.25 -6.31
N LYS A 143 10.14 15.79 -6.01
CA LYS A 143 10.70 15.80 -4.65
C LYS A 143 10.77 17.20 -4.02
N PRO A 144 11.29 18.24 -4.70
CA PRO A 144 11.27 19.60 -4.15
C PRO A 144 9.86 20.11 -3.86
N ARG A 145 8.91 19.91 -4.79
CA ARG A 145 7.52 20.33 -4.62
C ARG A 145 6.86 19.68 -3.40
N ARG A 146 7.03 18.35 -3.23
CA ARG A 146 6.55 17.65 -2.03
C ARG A 146 7.17 18.18 -0.75
N THR A 147 8.47 18.46 -0.78
CA THR A 147 9.20 18.95 0.40
C THR A 147 8.64 20.29 0.88
N GLN A 148 8.26 21.19 -0.04
CA GLN A 148 7.62 22.45 0.31
C GLN A 148 6.22 22.26 0.91
N VAL A 149 5.40 21.35 0.36
CA VAL A 149 4.08 21.04 0.96
C VAL A 149 4.24 20.36 2.32
N GLY A 150 5.21 19.47 2.47
CA GLY A 150 5.51 18.81 3.75
C GLY A 150 6.00 19.79 4.83
N ALA A 151 6.81 20.79 4.44
CA ALA A 151 7.24 21.86 5.33
C ALA A 151 6.06 22.75 5.76
N ALA A 152 5.16 23.09 4.83
CA ALA A 152 3.95 23.83 5.14
C ALA A 152 3.04 23.07 6.12
N LEU A 153 2.84 21.77 5.92
CA LEU A 153 2.10 20.93 6.85
C LEU A 153 2.76 20.90 8.23
N ALA A 154 4.09 20.79 8.28
CA ALA A 154 4.85 20.80 9.52
C ALA A 154 4.83 22.16 10.24
N ALA A 155 4.42 23.25 9.58
CA ALA A 155 4.26 24.57 10.17
C ALA A 155 2.83 24.83 10.69
N CYS A 156 1.88 23.94 10.43
CA CYS A 156 0.51 24.06 10.94
C CYS A 156 0.47 23.79 12.46
N SER A 157 -0.34 24.56 13.19
CA SER A 157 -0.61 24.35 14.61
C SER A 157 -1.38 23.03 14.82
N PRO A 158 -0.89 22.09 15.64
CA PRO A 158 -1.63 20.88 15.97
C PRO A 158 -2.97 21.20 16.64
N GLY A 159 -4.03 20.51 16.22
CA GLY A 159 -5.37 20.63 16.80
C GLY A 159 -6.20 21.82 16.33
N GLU A 160 -5.63 22.73 15.54
CA GLU A 160 -6.35 23.90 15.00
C GLU A 160 -6.81 23.65 13.56
N TRP A 161 -8.06 24.02 13.26
CA TRP A 161 -8.58 24.02 11.90
C TRP A 161 -8.00 25.20 11.12
N THR A 162 -7.55 24.94 9.90
CA THR A 162 -7.03 25.94 8.97
C THR A 162 -7.74 25.79 7.63
N ASP A 163 -8.45 26.83 7.20
CA ASP A 163 -9.04 26.88 5.86
C ASP A 163 -7.95 26.87 4.79
N VAL A 164 -8.23 26.22 3.65
CA VAL A 164 -7.24 26.06 2.59
C VAL A 164 -6.72 27.39 2.06
N ASP A 165 -7.56 28.41 1.93
CA ASP A 165 -7.09 29.71 1.40
C ASP A 165 -6.19 30.43 2.42
N THR A 166 -6.43 30.22 3.71
CA THR A 166 -5.53 30.68 4.79
C THR A 166 -4.21 29.91 4.76
N LEU A 167 -4.23 28.60 4.52
CA LEU A 167 -3.03 27.80 4.31
C LEU A 167 -2.23 28.31 3.10
N PHE A 168 -2.88 28.55 1.96
CA PHE A 168 -2.24 29.06 0.74
C PHE A 168 -1.57 30.41 0.99
N ARG A 169 -2.27 31.36 1.62
CA ARG A 169 -1.68 32.66 2.02
C ARG A 169 -0.47 32.47 2.93
N THR A 170 -0.55 31.56 3.90
CA THR A 170 0.54 31.29 4.85
C THR A 170 1.75 30.67 4.17
N MET A 171 1.53 29.71 3.27
CA MET A 171 2.57 29.11 2.43
C MET A 171 3.30 30.16 1.60
N ARG A 172 2.56 31.01 0.90
CA ARG A 172 3.12 32.09 0.08
C ARG A 172 3.93 33.07 0.93
N LYS A 173 3.41 33.47 2.11
CA LYS A 173 4.11 34.34 3.06
C LYS A 173 5.41 33.70 3.60
N ALA A 174 5.42 32.39 3.80
CA ALA A 174 6.57 31.62 4.26
C ALA A 174 7.55 31.23 3.14
N GLY A 175 7.27 31.59 1.87
CA GLY A 175 8.09 31.20 0.72
C GLY A 175 7.97 29.72 0.32
N HIS A 176 6.95 29.02 0.79
CA HIS A 176 6.63 27.67 0.35
C HIS A 176 5.87 27.71 -0.99
N ASP A 177 6.63 27.62 -2.08
CA ASP A 177 6.09 27.66 -3.44
C ASP A 177 6.42 26.37 -4.22
N PRO A 178 5.53 25.35 -4.23
CA PRO A 178 5.69 24.10 -4.99
C PRO A 178 5.51 24.32 -6.49
N ARG A 179 6.39 25.17 -7.05
CA ARG A 179 6.37 25.66 -8.42
C ARG A 179 6.17 24.54 -9.43
N ILE A 180 5.07 24.60 -10.20
CA ILE A 180 4.70 23.56 -11.17
C ILE A 180 5.48 23.70 -12.47
N ALA A 181 5.34 24.85 -13.14
CA ALA A 181 5.99 25.10 -14.41
C ALA A 181 7.47 25.45 -14.23
N ARG A 182 8.33 24.78 -14.99
CA ARG A 182 9.79 24.97 -14.93
C ARG A 182 10.24 26.38 -15.32
N THR A 183 9.53 26.98 -16.27
CA THR A 183 9.78 28.34 -16.80
C THR A 183 8.46 28.98 -17.18
N GLU A 184 8.42 30.29 -17.39
CA GLU A 184 7.23 30.96 -17.93
C GLU A 184 6.86 30.41 -19.32
N ARG A 185 7.86 30.11 -20.16
CA ARG A 185 7.63 29.48 -21.46
C ARG A 185 6.97 28.10 -21.35
N ALA A 186 7.17 27.38 -20.25
CA ALA A 186 6.53 26.08 -20.02
C ALA A 186 5.03 26.20 -19.73
N LEU A 187 4.55 27.35 -19.25
CA LEU A 187 3.12 27.58 -19.00
C LEU A 187 2.31 27.53 -20.29
N TRP A 188 2.88 27.96 -21.42
CA TRP A 188 2.27 27.85 -22.74
C TRP A 188 1.99 26.41 -23.20
N LYS A 189 2.52 25.41 -22.49
CA LYS A 189 2.23 23.99 -22.74
C LYS A 189 1.17 23.43 -21.81
N LEU A 190 0.79 24.15 -20.76
CA LEU A 190 -0.31 23.79 -19.87
C LEU A 190 -1.56 24.54 -20.34
N TYR A 191 -2.70 23.87 -20.36
CA TYR A 191 -3.93 24.48 -20.84
C TYR A 191 -5.17 23.78 -20.27
N LEU A 192 -6.28 24.50 -20.24
CA LEU A 192 -7.62 23.96 -20.03
C LEU A 192 -8.27 23.77 -21.40
N GLU A 193 -8.98 22.66 -21.59
CA GLU A 193 -9.75 22.34 -22.81
C GLU A 193 -8.92 22.28 -24.12
N ASP A 194 -8.44 23.43 -24.63
CA ASP A 194 -7.71 23.66 -25.89
C ASP A 194 -6.34 24.37 -25.66
N PRO A 195 -5.26 23.96 -26.36
CA PRO A 195 -3.91 24.52 -26.17
C PRO A 195 -3.69 25.94 -26.69
N GLU A 196 -4.49 26.42 -27.65
CA GLU A 196 -4.35 27.76 -28.23
C GLU A 196 -5.10 28.78 -27.35
N TYR A 197 -6.37 28.51 -27.06
CA TYR A 197 -7.22 29.47 -26.34
C TYR A 197 -7.16 29.32 -24.81
N GLY A 198 -7.11 28.09 -24.31
CA GLY A 198 -7.05 27.80 -22.87
C GLY A 198 -5.66 27.76 -22.28
N SER A 199 -4.67 28.32 -22.98
CA SER A 199 -3.26 28.31 -22.57
C SER A 199 -3.04 29.04 -21.25
N LEU A 200 -2.36 28.42 -20.30
CA LEU A 200 -1.99 29.05 -19.03
C LEU A 200 -0.76 29.98 -19.18
N GLY A 201 -0.21 30.11 -20.40
CA GLY A 201 0.89 31.01 -20.71
C GLY A 201 0.50 32.48 -20.80
N TYR A 202 -0.79 32.79 -20.93
CA TYR A 202 -1.29 34.16 -20.89
C TYR A 202 -1.14 34.77 -19.49
N ASP A 203 -0.83 36.06 -19.44
CA ASP A 203 -0.67 36.79 -18.19
C ASP A 203 -2.00 36.86 -17.43
N GLY A 204 -1.96 36.58 -16.12
CA GLY A 204 -3.16 36.49 -15.27
C GLY A 204 -3.92 35.16 -15.29
N PHE A 205 -3.58 34.20 -16.17
CA PHE A 205 -4.32 32.94 -16.32
C PHE A 205 -3.66 31.73 -15.63
N HIS A 206 -2.65 31.95 -14.79
CA HIS A 206 -1.90 30.89 -14.09
C HIS A 206 -1.71 31.21 -12.61
N ASN A 207 -2.77 31.69 -11.98
CA ASN A 207 -2.79 32.03 -10.55
C ASN A 207 -2.26 30.88 -9.68
N TRP A 208 -1.67 31.25 -8.55
CA TRP A 208 -1.00 30.30 -7.66
C TRP A 208 -1.95 29.18 -7.20
N GLU A 209 -3.21 29.54 -6.92
CA GLU A 209 -4.29 28.67 -6.47
C GLU A 209 -4.63 27.58 -7.52
N LEU A 210 -4.56 27.92 -8.81
CA LEU A 210 -4.84 27.02 -9.93
C LEU A 210 -3.73 25.97 -10.13
N LEU A 211 -2.46 26.34 -9.99
CA LEU A 211 -1.33 25.45 -10.23
C LEU A 211 -0.78 24.86 -8.92
N GLN A 212 -0.10 25.69 -8.13
CA GLN A 212 0.53 25.28 -6.88
C GLN A 212 -0.49 24.90 -5.82
N GLY A 213 -1.64 25.59 -5.77
CA GLY A 213 -2.74 25.29 -4.89
C GLY A 213 -3.32 23.91 -5.17
N ARG A 214 -3.70 23.60 -6.42
CA ARG A 214 -4.20 22.27 -6.79
C ARG A 214 -3.20 21.14 -6.54
N TYR A 215 -1.93 21.38 -6.79
CA TYR A 215 -0.89 20.42 -6.42
C TYR A 215 -0.80 20.21 -4.91
N THR A 216 -0.87 21.29 -4.13
CA THR A 216 -0.85 21.24 -2.66
C THR A 216 -2.05 20.45 -2.13
N LEU A 217 -3.25 20.70 -2.67
CA LEU A 217 -4.46 19.97 -2.34
C LEU A 217 -4.34 18.48 -2.65
N ALA A 218 -3.77 18.10 -3.80
CA ALA A 218 -3.53 16.71 -4.13
C ALA A 218 -2.61 16.03 -3.10
N VAL A 219 -1.50 16.66 -2.73
CA VAL A 219 -0.57 16.11 -1.73
C VAL A 219 -1.23 15.95 -0.35
N LEU A 220 -2.00 16.95 0.08
CA LEU A 220 -2.63 16.95 1.40
C LEU A 220 -3.82 16.00 1.45
N PHE A 221 -4.75 16.08 0.51
CA PHE A 221 -5.99 15.32 0.57
C PHE A 221 -5.78 13.86 0.17
N GLU A 222 -5.01 13.58 -0.89
CA GLU A 222 -4.81 12.20 -1.35
C GLU A 222 -3.76 11.42 -0.57
N TYR A 223 -2.83 12.08 0.09
CA TYR A 223 -1.72 11.38 0.75
C TYR A 223 -1.62 11.69 2.24
N ALA A 224 -1.67 12.96 2.67
CA ALA A 224 -1.59 13.27 4.10
C ALA A 224 -2.86 12.83 4.85
N ALA A 225 -4.05 13.10 4.32
CA ALA A 225 -5.32 12.68 4.94
C ALA A 225 -5.49 11.15 4.91
N VAL A 226 -5.12 10.50 3.80
CA VAL A 226 -5.17 9.02 3.68
C VAL A 226 -4.24 8.33 4.68
N LEU A 227 -3.07 8.92 4.95
CA LEU A 227 -2.15 8.44 5.99
C LEU A 227 -2.58 8.82 7.41
N GLY A 228 -3.68 9.57 7.57
CA GLY A 228 -4.23 9.91 8.88
C GLY A 228 -3.58 11.09 9.57
N LEU A 229 -2.76 11.90 8.86
CA LEU A 229 -2.01 13.00 9.48
C LEU A 229 -2.87 14.24 9.69
N ILE A 230 -3.90 14.42 8.87
CA ILE A 230 -4.81 15.55 8.94
C ILE A 230 -6.26 15.08 8.98
N ASP A 231 -7.03 15.68 9.86
CA ASP A 231 -8.48 15.65 9.73
C ASP A 231 -8.88 16.67 8.67
N VAL A 232 -9.98 16.40 7.96
CA VAL A 232 -10.40 17.19 6.81
C VAL A 232 -11.85 17.63 6.96
N ASP A 233 -12.14 18.85 6.54
CA ASP A 233 -13.48 19.29 6.18
C ASP A 233 -13.54 19.37 4.65
N HIS A 234 -14.45 18.60 4.06
CA HIS A 234 -14.55 18.49 2.62
C HIS A 234 -16.00 18.42 2.15
N ARG A 235 -16.24 18.78 0.89
CA ARG A 235 -17.52 18.57 0.19
C ARG A 235 -17.28 17.97 -1.20
N PRO A 236 -18.30 17.58 -1.98
CA PRO A 236 -18.11 17.20 -3.38
C PRO A 236 -17.34 18.28 -4.16
N PRO A 237 -16.45 17.91 -5.11
CA PRO A 237 -15.57 18.88 -5.76
C PRO A 237 -16.29 19.83 -6.73
N VAL A 238 -17.43 19.40 -7.27
CA VAL A 238 -18.25 20.17 -8.22
C VAL A 238 -18.69 21.48 -7.57
N GLY A 239 -18.30 22.61 -8.17
CA GLY A 239 -18.60 23.95 -7.66
C GLY A 239 -17.97 24.28 -6.31
N ALA A 240 -17.01 23.49 -5.81
CA ALA A 240 -16.32 23.78 -4.55
C ALA A 240 -15.39 24.98 -4.64
N ARG A 241 -14.91 25.29 -5.85
CA ARG A 241 -14.05 26.42 -6.16
C ARG A 241 -14.43 27.03 -7.51
N ASP A 242 -14.14 28.31 -7.66
CA ASP A 242 -14.45 29.13 -8.83
C ASP A 242 -13.23 29.92 -9.37
N ASP A 243 -12.05 29.79 -8.74
CA ASP A 243 -10.78 30.47 -9.05
C ASP A 243 -10.19 30.18 -10.45
N TYR A 244 -10.89 29.40 -11.26
CA TYR A 244 -10.55 29.02 -12.63
C TYR A 244 -11.62 29.42 -13.65
N ARG A 245 -12.77 29.96 -13.22
CA ARG A 245 -13.91 30.25 -14.12
C ARG A 245 -13.57 31.35 -15.12
N ASP A 246 -12.72 32.30 -14.75
CA ASP A 246 -12.27 33.36 -15.66
C ASP A 246 -11.24 32.88 -16.69
N ASN A 247 -10.73 31.65 -16.56
CA ASN A 247 -9.87 31.06 -17.58
C ASN A 247 -10.71 30.49 -18.73
N TRP A 248 -10.28 30.74 -19.97
CA TRP A 248 -10.89 30.11 -21.13
C TRP A 248 -10.84 28.58 -21.02
N GLY A 249 -11.99 27.93 -21.19
CA GLY A 249 -12.17 26.48 -20.99
C GLY A 249 -12.44 26.08 -19.53
N GLY A 250 -12.40 27.03 -18.60
CA GLY A 250 -12.83 26.86 -17.21
C GLY A 250 -14.32 27.14 -16.99
N ASP A 251 -14.95 27.91 -17.88
CA ASP A 251 -16.33 28.40 -17.76
C ASP A 251 -17.36 27.27 -17.51
N TRP A 252 -17.20 26.16 -18.24
CA TRP A 252 -18.10 25.00 -18.21
C TRP A 252 -17.56 23.81 -17.42
N THR A 253 -16.37 23.94 -16.85
CA THR A 253 -15.74 22.88 -16.06
C THR A 253 -16.34 22.87 -14.66
N ASP A 254 -16.89 21.75 -14.21
CA ASP A 254 -17.53 21.64 -12.89
C ASP A 254 -16.54 21.77 -11.72
N CYS A 255 -15.30 21.27 -11.92
CA CYS A 255 -14.17 21.38 -11.02
C CYS A 255 -12.85 21.11 -11.76
N ILE A 256 -11.73 21.68 -11.28
CA ILE A 256 -10.41 21.43 -11.89
C ILE A 256 -9.83 20.09 -11.42
N SER A 257 -10.18 19.68 -10.21
CA SER A 257 -9.77 18.41 -9.64
C SER A 257 -10.74 17.93 -8.57
N ARG A 258 -10.70 16.62 -8.28
CA ARG A 258 -11.35 16.07 -7.09
C ARG A 258 -10.92 16.71 -5.77
N TYR A 259 -9.76 17.37 -5.75
CA TYR A 259 -9.25 17.99 -4.53
C TYR A 259 -9.82 19.38 -4.28
N ASP A 260 -10.55 19.94 -5.24
CA ASP A 260 -11.21 21.25 -5.11
C ASP A 260 -12.18 21.25 -3.93
N GLY A 261 -12.75 20.09 -3.59
CA GLY A 261 -13.65 19.88 -2.47
C GLY A 261 -13.02 19.94 -1.08
N LEU A 262 -11.69 20.05 -0.94
CA LEU A 262 -11.07 20.25 0.38
C LEU A 262 -11.24 21.72 0.82
N LEU A 263 -11.92 21.92 1.96
CA LEU A 263 -12.25 23.24 2.49
C LEU A 263 -11.28 23.66 3.61
N ALA A 264 -11.04 22.77 4.56
CA ALA A 264 -10.16 23.01 5.69
C ALA A 264 -9.46 21.73 6.14
N LEU A 265 -8.36 21.89 6.87
CA LEU A 265 -7.63 20.78 7.48
C LEU A 265 -7.24 21.09 8.92
N ARG A 266 -7.02 20.02 9.70
CA ARG A 266 -6.47 20.11 11.05
C ARG A 266 -5.36 19.08 11.21
N LEU A 267 -4.16 19.54 11.57
CA LEU A 267 -3.06 18.64 11.91
C LEU A 267 -3.39 17.91 13.22
N ASN A 268 -3.64 16.61 13.15
CA ASN A 268 -4.01 15.81 14.33
C ASN A 268 -2.76 15.26 15.05
N PRO A 269 -2.88 14.56 16.19
CA PRO A 269 -1.71 14.07 16.93
C PRO A 269 -0.80 13.11 16.15
N LEU A 270 -1.36 12.29 15.25
CA LEU A 270 -0.56 11.45 14.36
C LEU A 270 0.21 12.30 13.35
N GLY A 271 -0.43 13.34 12.82
CA GLY A 271 0.20 14.38 12.01
C GLY A 271 1.40 15.02 12.70
N ALA A 272 1.18 15.57 13.90
CA ALA A 272 2.21 16.22 14.69
C ALA A 272 3.41 15.30 14.99
N TYR A 273 3.14 14.02 15.27
CA TYR A 273 4.19 13.01 15.41
C TYR A 273 4.92 12.74 14.08
N ALA A 274 4.19 12.53 12.99
CA ALA A 274 4.76 12.20 11.69
C ALA A 274 5.60 13.33 11.08
N THR A 275 5.27 14.58 11.39
CA THR A 275 6.03 15.78 10.99
C THR A 275 7.15 16.14 11.97
N GLY A 276 7.28 15.42 13.09
CA GLY A 276 8.34 15.62 14.07
C GLY A 276 8.13 16.80 15.02
N GLN A 277 6.90 17.32 15.13
CA GLN A 277 6.57 18.33 16.14
C GLN A 277 6.48 17.72 17.55
N THR A 278 6.14 16.44 17.66
CA THR A 278 6.16 15.68 18.92
C THR A 278 7.07 14.46 18.81
N ALA A 279 7.79 14.14 19.90
CA ALA A 279 8.70 12.99 19.94
C ALA A 279 7.98 11.65 20.11
N ALA A 280 6.83 11.66 20.79
CA ALA A 280 6.00 10.50 21.05
C ALA A 280 4.59 10.73 20.51
N TYR A 281 4.00 9.65 20.00
CA TYR A 281 2.62 9.65 19.55
C TYR A 281 1.69 9.46 20.75
N LEU A 282 0.80 10.43 20.98
CA LEU A 282 -0.27 10.36 21.97
C LEU A 282 -1.60 10.36 21.21
N PRO A 283 -2.30 9.21 21.11
CA PRO A 283 -3.51 9.09 20.30
C PRO A 283 -4.65 9.91 20.88
N THR A 284 -5.52 10.46 20.01
CA THR A 284 -6.84 10.91 20.47
C THR A 284 -7.66 9.71 20.98
N PRO A 285 -8.64 9.92 21.88
CA PRO A 285 -9.56 8.86 22.27
C PRO A 285 -10.24 8.27 21.03
N ALA A 286 -10.15 6.94 20.88
CA ALA A 286 -10.79 6.26 19.76
C ALA A 286 -12.31 6.47 19.81
N PRO A 287 -12.97 6.68 18.66
CA PRO A 287 -14.43 6.70 18.58
C PRO A 287 -15.06 5.49 19.30
N ALA A 288 -16.21 5.68 19.96
CA ALA A 288 -16.85 4.65 20.79
C ALA A 288 -17.03 3.31 20.05
N ASP A 289 -17.37 3.35 18.76
CA ASP A 289 -17.54 2.16 17.92
C ASP A 289 -16.22 1.42 17.61
N THR A 290 -15.11 2.15 17.47
CA THR A 290 -13.78 1.54 17.30
C THR A 290 -13.24 1.00 18.61
N ALA A 291 -13.47 1.70 19.73
CA ALA A 291 -13.07 1.26 21.06
C ALA A 291 -13.80 -0.03 21.46
N ARG A 292 -15.11 -0.14 21.14
CA ARG A 292 -15.92 -1.34 21.40
C ARG A 292 -15.44 -2.54 20.59
N ARG A 293 -15.06 -2.36 19.32
CA ARG A 293 -14.49 -3.43 18.48
C ARG A 293 -13.09 -3.88 18.91
N SER A 294 -12.30 -2.99 19.50
CA SER A 294 -10.90 -3.27 19.87
C SER A 294 -10.75 -4.08 21.16
N SER A 295 -11.82 -4.23 21.97
CA SER A 295 -11.76 -4.87 23.28
C SER A 295 -12.56 -6.17 23.29
N GLY A 296 -11.87 -7.32 23.23
CA GLY A 296 -12.51 -8.63 23.45
C GLY A 296 -13.48 -9.08 22.36
N GLY A 297 -13.33 -8.57 21.13
CA GLY A 297 -14.21 -8.89 20.00
C GLY A 297 -14.10 -10.32 19.48
N LEU A 298 -13.07 -11.08 19.89
CA LEU A 298 -12.88 -12.48 19.51
C LEU A 298 -12.92 -13.41 20.72
N LYS A 299 -13.56 -14.57 20.54
CA LYS A 299 -13.48 -15.72 21.45
C LYS A 299 -12.80 -16.87 20.74
N VAL A 300 -11.68 -17.33 21.29
CA VAL A 300 -10.95 -18.50 20.79
C VAL A 300 -11.30 -19.70 21.66
N LEU A 301 -11.83 -20.75 21.04
CA LEU A 301 -12.38 -21.91 21.73
C LEU A 301 -11.39 -23.10 21.71
N PRO A 302 -11.46 -24.02 22.71
CA PRO A 302 -10.60 -25.20 22.75
C PRO A 302 -10.78 -26.16 21.56
N ASN A 303 -11.90 -26.10 20.86
CA ASN A 303 -12.20 -26.88 19.65
C ASN A 303 -11.62 -26.26 18.36
N HIS A 304 -10.71 -25.27 18.48
CA HIS A 304 -10.05 -24.57 17.38
C HIS A 304 -10.91 -23.58 16.59
N ASP A 305 -12.13 -23.28 17.06
CA ASP A 305 -12.94 -22.21 16.49
C ASP A 305 -12.53 -20.84 17.03
N VAL A 306 -12.47 -19.86 16.14
CA VAL A 306 -12.37 -18.44 16.44
C VAL A 306 -13.71 -17.80 16.09
N VAL A 307 -14.37 -17.23 17.11
CA VAL A 307 -15.70 -16.65 16.99
C VAL A 307 -15.63 -15.15 17.19
N ALA A 308 -16.13 -14.38 16.22
CA ALA A 308 -16.30 -12.94 16.37
C ALA A 308 -17.59 -12.63 17.13
N LEU A 309 -17.47 -11.95 18.26
CA LEU A 309 -18.59 -11.61 19.14
C LEU A 309 -19.35 -10.37 18.64
N ASP A 310 -18.62 -9.30 18.29
CA ASP A 310 -19.20 -7.99 17.94
C ASP A 310 -18.67 -7.47 16.60
N GLY A 311 -19.06 -8.13 15.51
CA GLY A 311 -18.54 -7.81 14.18
C GLY A 311 -17.02 -8.03 14.08
N LEU A 312 -16.44 -7.74 12.92
CA LEU A 312 -15.01 -7.92 12.69
C LEU A 312 -14.51 -6.78 11.83
N ALA A 313 -13.38 -6.16 12.18
CA ALA A 313 -12.80 -5.15 11.31
C ALA A 313 -12.33 -5.80 9.99
N PRO A 314 -12.38 -5.10 8.84
CA PRO A 314 -12.02 -5.69 7.55
C PRO A 314 -10.64 -6.35 7.54
N ALA A 315 -9.64 -5.72 8.20
CA ALA A 315 -8.29 -6.26 8.32
C ALA A 315 -8.23 -7.59 9.09
N GLU A 316 -9.05 -7.73 10.13
CA GLU A 316 -9.10 -8.94 10.96
C GLU A 316 -9.78 -10.08 10.19
N GLY A 317 -10.85 -9.77 9.44
CA GLY A 317 -11.48 -10.74 8.53
C GLY A 317 -10.51 -11.29 7.51
N LEU A 318 -9.78 -10.40 6.82
CA LEU A 318 -8.75 -10.78 5.86
C LEU A 318 -7.62 -11.62 6.48
N LEU A 319 -7.25 -11.33 7.73
CA LEU A 319 -6.26 -12.12 8.46
C LEU A 319 -6.81 -13.51 8.78
N LEU A 320 -8.00 -13.61 9.38
CA LEU A 320 -8.60 -14.90 9.73
C LEU A 320 -8.86 -15.78 8.50
N ASP A 321 -9.37 -15.19 7.41
CA ASP A 321 -9.59 -15.89 6.14
C ASP A 321 -8.29 -16.48 5.55
N ALA A 322 -7.13 -15.91 5.89
CA ALA A 322 -5.85 -16.41 5.41
C ALA A 322 -5.30 -17.60 6.20
N PHE A 323 -5.70 -17.77 7.47
CA PHE A 323 -5.17 -18.82 8.35
C PHE A 323 -6.22 -19.89 8.73
N ALA A 324 -7.50 -19.60 8.53
CA ALA A 324 -8.60 -20.42 9.00
C ALA A 324 -9.66 -20.58 7.90
N LYS A 325 -10.43 -21.66 8.00
CA LYS A 325 -11.58 -21.86 7.12
C LYS A 325 -12.80 -21.17 7.72
N ARG A 326 -13.41 -20.25 6.98
CA ARG A 326 -14.70 -19.66 7.36
C ARG A 326 -15.80 -20.72 7.30
N THR A 327 -16.40 -21.04 8.44
CA THR A 327 -17.46 -22.07 8.59
C THR A 327 -18.84 -21.49 8.86
N GLY A 328 -18.91 -20.20 9.19
CA GLY A 328 -20.14 -19.44 9.29
C GLY A 328 -19.87 -17.94 9.20
N ASP A 329 -20.90 -17.12 9.42
CA ASP A 329 -20.79 -15.66 9.23
C ASP A 329 -19.80 -14.98 10.18
N ARG A 330 -19.55 -15.60 11.33
CA ARG A 330 -18.67 -15.09 12.39
C ARG A 330 -17.76 -16.17 12.98
N VAL A 331 -17.60 -17.30 12.29
CA VAL A 331 -16.86 -18.46 12.79
C VAL A 331 -15.80 -18.88 11.79
N TRP A 332 -14.57 -19.01 12.31
CA TRP A 332 -13.40 -19.46 11.59
C TRP A 332 -12.79 -20.67 12.28
N ALA A 333 -12.70 -21.79 11.59
CA ALA A 333 -12.09 -23.01 12.10
C ALA A 333 -10.60 -23.06 11.76
N LEU A 334 -9.75 -23.10 12.77
CA LEU A 334 -8.32 -23.36 12.62
C LEU A 334 -8.10 -24.86 12.45
N THR A 335 -7.43 -25.25 11.36
CA THR A 335 -7.12 -26.65 11.08
C THR A 335 -5.64 -26.82 10.74
N PRO A 336 -5.04 -28.01 10.90
CA PRO A 336 -3.68 -28.25 10.44
C PRO A 336 -3.51 -27.90 8.95
N ALA A 337 -4.50 -28.22 8.12
CA ALA A 337 -4.47 -27.95 6.69
C ALA A 337 -4.50 -26.43 6.40
N SER A 338 -5.36 -25.66 7.07
CA SER A 338 -5.45 -24.21 6.84
C SER A 338 -4.18 -23.48 7.29
N LEU A 339 -3.59 -23.88 8.42
CA LEU A 339 -2.34 -23.29 8.90
C LEU A 339 -1.15 -23.62 7.99
N LEU A 340 -1.04 -24.87 7.52
CA LEU A 340 0.02 -25.26 6.59
C LEU A 340 -0.15 -24.59 5.23
N ALA A 341 -1.38 -24.46 4.73
CA ALA A 341 -1.67 -23.73 3.50
C ALA A 341 -1.32 -22.23 3.61
N ALA A 342 -1.58 -21.62 4.78
CA ALA A 342 -1.18 -20.24 5.04
C ALA A 342 0.35 -20.08 4.98
N VAL A 343 1.09 -20.99 5.61
CA VAL A 343 2.56 -20.98 5.56
C VAL A 343 3.09 -21.20 4.14
N ASP A 344 2.50 -22.14 3.39
CA ASP A 344 2.86 -22.41 1.99
C ASP A 344 2.64 -21.16 1.12
N ALA A 345 1.57 -20.41 1.38
CA ALA A 345 1.31 -19.09 0.80
C ALA A 345 2.22 -17.96 1.34
N GLY A 346 3.23 -18.28 2.17
CA GLY A 346 4.23 -17.34 2.69
C GLY A 346 3.76 -16.51 3.90
N ARG A 347 2.69 -16.92 4.59
CA ARG A 347 2.21 -16.25 5.80
C ARG A 347 2.99 -16.70 7.04
N ASP A 348 3.18 -15.78 7.97
CA ASP A 348 3.87 -16.05 9.24
C ASP A 348 2.86 -16.35 10.35
N LEU A 349 2.95 -17.53 10.98
CA LEU A 349 2.09 -17.92 12.09
C LEU A 349 2.23 -16.99 13.31
N ALA A 350 3.36 -16.27 13.44
CA ALA A 350 3.52 -15.25 14.49
C ALA A 350 2.52 -14.11 14.34
N GLU A 351 2.12 -13.78 13.11
CA GLU A 351 1.09 -12.77 12.79
C GLU A 351 -0.26 -13.14 13.41
N LEU A 352 -0.73 -14.37 13.12
CA LEU A 352 -1.96 -14.91 13.68
C LEU A 352 -1.90 -14.92 15.21
N ARG A 353 -0.80 -15.43 15.78
CA ARG A 353 -0.63 -15.52 17.24
C ARG A 353 -0.71 -14.15 17.90
N HIS A 354 -0.01 -13.17 17.34
CA HIS A 354 -0.02 -11.80 17.83
C HIS A 354 -1.44 -11.21 17.79
N HIS A 355 -2.15 -11.40 16.68
CA HIS A 355 -3.51 -10.91 16.55
C HIS A 355 -4.48 -11.55 17.55
N LEU A 356 -4.49 -12.89 17.66
CA LEU A 356 -5.38 -13.59 18.58
C LEU A 356 -5.12 -13.16 20.04
N ASN A 357 -3.85 -13.07 20.46
CA ASN A 357 -3.50 -12.60 21.80
C ASN A 357 -3.95 -11.15 22.07
N ALA A 358 -3.88 -10.27 21.07
CA ALA A 358 -4.31 -8.89 21.21
C ALA A 358 -5.84 -8.73 21.23
N ALA A 359 -6.55 -9.61 20.52
CA ALA A 359 -8.01 -9.55 20.37
C ALA A 359 -8.78 -10.27 21.49
N THR A 360 -8.11 -11.11 22.29
CA THR A 360 -8.71 -11.84 23.42
C THR A 360 -8.25 -11.29 24.76
N THR A 361 -9.15 -11.22 25.74
CA THR A 361 -8.80 -10.84 27.13
C THR A 361 -8.29 -12.01 27.98
N VAL A 362 -8.49 -13.24 27.53
CA VAL A 362 -8.03 -14.47 28.18
C VAL A 362 -6.89 -15.11 27.39
N PRO A 363 -5.95 -15.83 28.03
CA PRO A 363 -4.93 -16.58 27.31
C PRO A 363 -5.51 -17.59 26.33
N LEU A 364 -4.83 -17.80 25.20
CA LEU A 364 -5.28 -18.76 24.19
C LEU A 364 -5.33 -20.19 24.76
N PRO A 365 -6.36 -20.99 24.42
CA PRO A 365 -6.43 -22.40 24.82
C PRO A 365 -5.18 -23.19 24.42
N GLN A 366 -4.73 -24.09 25.29
CA GLN A 366 -3.53 -24.90 25.04
C GLN A 366 -3.64 -25.76 23.77
N THR A 367 -4.85 -26.18 23.41
CA THR A 367 -5.11 -26.94 22.17
C THR A 367 -4.81 -26.11 20.91
N VAL A 368 -5.07 -24.80 20.94
CA VAL A 368 -4.80 -23.88 19.82
C VAL A 368 -3.32 -23.56 19.73
N THR A 369 -2.66 -23.29 20.87
CA THR A 369 -1.22 -23.01 20.88
C THR A 369 -0.40 -24.22 20.44
N THR A 370 -0.82 -25.43 20.83
CA THR A 370 -0.21 -26.69 20.37
C THR A 370 -0.39 -26.88 18.87
N LEU A 371 -1.60 -26.65 18.34
CA LEU A 371 -1.87 -26.75 16.90
C LEU A 371 -0.97 -25.80 16.08
N MET A 372 -0.81 -24.56 16.52
CA MET A 372 0.06 -23.59 15.86
C MET A 372 1.54 -23.98 15.97
N ALA A 373 1.98 -24.50 17.11
CA ALA A 373 3.35 -24.98 17.30
C ALA A 373 3.65 -26.21 16.43
N ASP A 374 2.69 -27.12 16.27
CA ASP A 374 2.81 -28.28 15.38
C ASP A 374 2.93 -27.88 13.92
N ALA A 375 2.11 -26.92 13.47
CA ALA A 375 2.22 -26.35 12.13
C ALA A 375 3.59 -25.68 11.93
N ALA A 376 4.02 -24.83 12.89
CA ALA A 376 5.32 -24.15 12.86
C ALA A 376 6.49 -25.14 12.81
N ARG A 377 6.42 -26.25 13.54
CA ARG A 377 7.47 -27.28 13.57
C ARG A 377 7.67 -27.93 12.20
N ARG A 378 6.59 -28.13 11.42
CA ARG A 378 6.62 -28.75 10.10
C ARG A 378 7.22 -27.83 9.03
N VAL A 379 7.21 -26.51 9.25
CA VAL A 379 7.77 -25.52 8.32
C VAL A 379 9.25 -25.79 8.12
N GLY A 380 9.65 -25.90 6.85
CA GLY A 380 11.06 -26.08 6.46
C GLY A 380 11.65 -27.46 6.77
N GLN A 381 10.85 -28.42 7.25
CA GLN A 381 11.26 -29.84 7.38
C GLN A 381 11.41 -30.52 6.02
N VAL A 382 10.60 -30.11 5.05
CA VAL A 382 10.72 -30.49 3.64
C VAL A 382 11.19 -29.27 2.87
N ARG A 383 12.16 -29.46 1.96
CA ARG A 383 12.74 -28.40 1.14
C ARG A 383 12.85 -28.87 -0.30
N ASP A 384 12.37 -28.03 -1.21
CA ASP A 384 12.71 -28.18 -2.62
C ASP A 384 14.17 -27.75 -2.81
N THR A 385 14.99 -28.65 -3.36
CA THR A 385 16.41 -28.40 -3.64
C THR A 385 16.68 -28.12 -5.12
N GLY A 386 15.61 -27.98 -5.91
CA GLY A 386 15.65 -27.70 -7.33
C GLY A 386 15.63 -28.97 -8.20
N PRO A 387 15.48 -28.78 -9.53
CA PRO A 387 15.45 -29.87 -10.48
C PRO A 387 16.82 -30.55 -10.60
N VAL A 388 16.81 -31.88 -10.64
CA VAL A 388 17.97 -32.71 -10.94
C VAL A 388 17.71 -33.54 -12.19
N HIS A 389 18.75 -33.77 -12.97
CA HIS A 389 18.75 -34.72 -14.07
C HIS A 389 19.17 -36.09 -13.53
N LEU A 390 18.32 -37.09 -13.70
CA LEU A 390 18.56 -38.45 -13.22
C LEU A 390 19.33 -39.25 -14.28
N ILE A 391 20.51 -39.74 -13.93
CA ILE A 391 21.33 -40.60 -14.80
C ILE A 391 21.24 -42.03 -14.30
N GLU A 392 20.75 -42.92 -15.15
CA GLU A 392 20.74 -44.36 -14.90
C GLU A 392 22.07 -44.98 -15.36
N CYS A 393 22.63 -45.85 -14.51
CA CYS A 393 23.82 -46.64 -14.79
C CYS A 393 23.40 -48.10 -15.02
N ALA A 394 24.07 -48.79 -15.94
CA ALA A 394 23.78 -50.18 -16.26
C ALA A 394 24.05 -51.16 -15.10
N ASP A 395 24.97 -50.81 -14.18
CA ASP A 395 25.26 -51.61 -13.01
C ASP A 395 25.65 -50.74 -11.77
N PRO A 396 25.56 -51.30 -10.54
CA PRO A 396 25.87 -50.56 -9.31
C PRO A 396 27.33 -50.15 -9.15
N ALA A 397 28.27 -50.83 -9.82
CA ALA A 397 29.70 -50.52 -9.75
C ALA A 397 30.02 -49.26 -10.56
N VAL A 398 29.39 -49.07 -11.72
CA VAL A 398 29.50 -47.83 -12.52
C VAL A 398 28.95 -46.64 -11.74
N ALA A 399 27.78 -46.78 -11.11
CA ALA A 399 27.21 -45.74 -10.26
C ALA A 399 28.14 -45.39 -9.09
N ALA A 400 28.71 -46.40 -8.41
CA ALA A 400 29.67 -46.20 -7.32
C ALA A 400 30.95 -45.50 -7.79
N LEU A 401 31.50 -45.92 -8.94
CA LEU A 401 32.70 -45.35 -9.53
C LEU A 401 32.49 -43.88 -9.89
N LEU A 402 31.41 -43.55 -10.61
CA LEU A 402 31.12 -42.17 -11.01
C LEU A 402 30.77 -41.29 -9.79
N ALA A 403 30.12 -41.81 -8.76
CA ALA A 403 29.82 -41.06 -7.54
C ALA A 403 31.07 -40.73 -6.70
N THR A 404 32.12 -41.56 -6.77
CA THR A 404 33.32 -41.41 -5.92
C THR A 404 34.54 -40.84 -6.67
N ASN A 405 34.53 -40.89 -8.00
CA ASN A 405 35.62 -40.41 -8.83
C ASN A 405 35.85 -38.91 -8.67
N ARG A 406 37.12 -38.49 -8.54
CA ARG A 406 37.51 -37.11 -8.25
C ARG A 406 36.97 -36.09 -9.26
N ARG A 407 36.75 -36.48 -10.52
CA ARG A 407 36.29 -35.60 -11.60
C ARG A 407 34.77 -35.47 -11.68
N THR A 408 34.02 -36.47 -11.22
CA THR A 408 32.55 -36.52 -11.34
C THR A 408 31.83 -36.31 -10.01
N ARG A 409 32.43 -36.68 -8.86
CA ARG A 409 31.81 -36.60 -7.53
C ARG A 409 31.33 -35.20 -7.13
N ALA A 410 31.95 -34.15 -7.66
CA ALA A 410 31.55 -32.77 -7.39
C ALA A 410 30.27 -32.37 -8.14
N HIS A 411 29.85 -33.16 -9.13
CA HIS A 411 28.74 -32.83 -10.02
C HIS A 411 27.53 -33.75 -9.84
N CYS A 412 27.64 -34.84 -9.09
CA CYS A 412 26.55 -35.79 -8.88
C CYS A 412 26.41 -36.23 -7.42
N THR A 413 25.22 -36.69 -7.06
CA THR A 413 24.95 -37.41 -5.81
C THR A 413 24.34 -38.75 -6.16
N ARG A 414 24.80 -39.84 -5.52
CA ARG A 414 24.26 -41.18 -5.76
C ARG A 414 22.87 -41.30 -5.15
N LEU A 415 21.91 -41.81 -5.94
CA LEU A 415 20.55 -42.10 -5.53
C LEU A 415 20.26 -43.59 -5.73
N GLY A 416 20.17 -44.34 -4.63
CA GLY A 416 20.03 -45.79 -4.69
C GLY A 416 21.25 -46.46 -5.33
N GLU A 417 21.04 -47.65 -5.90
CA GLU A 417 22.16 -48.45 -6.42
C GLU A 417 22.59 -48.05 -7.83
N LEU A 418 21.64 -47.69 -8.70
CA LEU A 418 21.86 -47.52 -10.14
C LEU A 418 21.82 -46.05 -10.61
N HIS A 419 21.40 -45.09 -9.79
CA HIS A 419 21.16 -43.73 -10.27
C HIS A 419 22.11 -42.70 -9.68
N LEU A 420 22.34 -41.64 -10.47
CA LEU A 420 23.04 -40.44 -10.07
C LEU A 420 22.12 -39.24 -10.31
N ALA A 421 21.89 -38.41 -9.30
CA ALA A 421 21.28 -37.10 -9.46
C ALA A 421 22.35 -36.06 -9.80
N VAL A 422 22.13 -35.33 -10.89
CA VAL A 422 23.02 -34.28 -11.38
C VAL A 422 22.23 -32.97 -11.45
N PRO A 423 22.57 -31.94 -10.65
CA PRO A 423 21.96 -30.62 -10.78
C PRO A 423 22.06 -30.09 -12.23
N LEU A 424 21.00 -29.46 -12.74
CA LEU A 424 20.93 -29.03 -14.15
C LEU A 424 22.08 -28.10 -14.56
N ASP A 425 22.51 -27.22 -13.65
CA ASP A 425 23.65 -26.30 -13.84
C ASP A 425 25.00 -27.05 -13.94
N ARG A 426 25.10 -28.24 -13.35
CA ARG A 426 26.31 -29.09 -13.36
C ARG A 426 26.28 -30.17 -14.43
N LEU A 427 25.15 -30.37 -15.11
CA LEU A 427 24.97 -31.43 -16.11
C LEU A 427 26.00 -31.39 -17.25
N PRO A 428 26.35 -30.22 -17.85
CA PRO A 428 27.36 -30.19 -18.90
C PRO A 428 28.76 -30.60 -18.40
N ALA A 429 29.12 -30.17 -17.19
CA ALA A 429 30.40 -30.53 -16.57
C ALA A 429 30.46 -32.02 -16.23
N PHE A 430 29.37 -32.57 -15.69
CA PHE A 430 29.24 -34.00 -15.42
C PHE A 430 29.39 -34.83 -16.71
N ARG A 431 28.67 -34.50 -17.78
CA ARG A 431 28.74 -35.22 -19.07
C ARG A 431 30.17 -35.24 -19.62
N LYS A 432 30.87 -34.11 -19.57
CA LYS A 432 32.28 -34.01 -19.97
C LYS A 432 33.18 -34.89 -19.09
N ALA A 433 32.98 -34.88 -17.78
CA ALA A 433 33.78 -35.66 -16.84
C ALA A 433 33.51 -37.17 -16.97
N ALA A 434 32.26 -37.58 -17.12
CA ALA A 434 31.85 -38.97 -17.32
C ALA A 434 32.38 -39.53 -18.65
N LEU A 435 32.29 -38.75 -19.73
CA LEU A 435 32.89 -39.10 -21.02
C LEU A 435 34.41 -39.32 -20.89
N ALA A 436 35.10 -38.45 -20.15
CA ALA A 436 36.53 -38.61 -19.86
C ALA A 436 36.87 -39.81 -18.96
N GLN A 437 35.87 -40.48 -18.37
CA GLN A 437 36.01 -41.76 -17.65
C GLN A 437 35.54 -42.97 -18.48
N GLY A 438 35.16 -42.76 -19.74
CA GLY A 438 34.69 -43.84 -20.63
C GLY A 438 33.19 -44.09 -20.60
N TYR A 439 32.41 -43.23 -19.95
CA TYR A 439 30.96 -43.37 -19.80
C TYR A 439 30.23 -42.23 -20.51
N PRO A 440 29.93 -42.35 -21.82
CA PRO A 440 29.11 -41.38 -22.51
C PRO A 440 27.69 -41.40 -21.94
N VAL A 441 27.17 -40.23 -21.60
CA VAL A 441 25.81 -40.04 -21.10
C VAL A 441 24.98 -39.46 -22.24
N ALA A 442 24.08 -40.29 -22.79
CA ALA A 442 23.20 -39.90 -23.88
C ALA A 442 22.20 -38.78 -23.48
#